data_AF-A0A4Q8K125-F1
#
_entry.id   AF-A0A4Q8K125-F1
#
_cell.length_a   1.000
_cell.length_b   1.000
_cell.length_c   1.000
_cell.angle_alpha   90.00
_cell.angle_beta   90.00
_cell.angle_gamma   90.00
#
_symmetry.space_group_name_H-M   'P 1'
#
loop_
_entity.id
_entity.type
_entity.pdbx_description
1 polymer ?
#
loop_
_entity_poly.entity_id
_entity_poly.type
_entity_poly.pdbx_seq_one_letter_code
_entity_poly.pdbx_strand_id
1 'polypeptide(L)'
;MASHRPFLIFLMTLLVAVLCSGQFWEVEGQYCSLYWSSGQCCSDRDDECVLPIMDTFCYCDSFCARRDGDDCCPDFWEHCLGEPKRRPESDLDYVRHYGRPRG
;
A
#
# COMPACT_ATOMS: atom_id res chain seq x y z
N MET A 1 19.96 -7.62 -41.85
CA MET A 1 18.68 -8.07 -41.27
C MET A 1 18.83 -8.03 -39.75
N ALA A 2 18.40 -6.95 -39.10
CA ALA A 2 18.54 -6.80 -37.66
C ALA A 2 17.55 -7.74 -36.95
N SER A 3 18.02 -8.50 -35.96
CA SER A 3 17.17 -9.38 -35.18
C SER A 3 16.26 -8.52 -34.30
N HIS A 4 14.98 -8.40 -34.67
CA HIS A 4 13.96 -7.67 -33.90
C HIS A 4 13.49 -8.42 -32.64
N ARG A 5 13.82 -9.71 -32.54
CA ARG A 5 13.43 -10.60 -31.43
C ARG A 5 13.92 -10.13 -30.05
N PRO A 6 15.21 -9.80 -29.83
CA PRO A 6 15.67 -9.31 -28.53
C PRO A 6 15.00 -7.99 -28.13
N PHE A 7 14.73 -7.12 -29.10
CA PHE A 7 14.08 -5.83 -28.84
C PHE A 7 12.62 -5.99 -28.40
N LEU A 8 11.89 -6.90 -29.04
CA LEU A 8 10.51 -7.23 -28.66
C LEU A 8 10.44 -7.90 -27.28
N ILE A 9 11.36 -8.80 -26.95
CA ILE A 9 11.42 -9.43 -25.61
C ILE A 9 11.71 -8.37 -24.54
N PHE A 10 12.65 -7.46 -24.79
CA PHE A 10 12.95 -6.37 -23.88
C PHE A 10 11.74 -5.45 -23.66
N LEU A 11 11.03 -5.08 -24.73
CA LEU A 11 9.79 -4.28 -24.65
C LEU A 11 8.69 -4.98 -23.86
N MET A 12 8.47 -6.27 -24.09
CA MET A 12 7.44 -7.04 -23.39
C MET A 12 7.77 -7.20 -21.90
N THR A 13 9.03 -7.46 -21.55
CA THR A 13 9.45 -7.55 -20.14
C THR A 13 9.34 -6.22 -19.41
N LEU A 14 9.70 -5.11 -20.06
CA LEU A 14 9.54 -3.77 -19.51
C LEU A 14 8.06 -3.41 -19.33
N LEU A 15 7.20 -3.75 -20.30
CA LEU A 15 5.75 -3.56 -20.20
C LEU A 15 5.15 -4.33 -19.03
N VAL A 16 5.50 -5.62 -18.88
CA VAL A 16 5.02 -6.45 -17.76
C VAL A 16 5.51 -5.92 -16.41
N ALA A 17 6.76 -5.46 -16.32
CA ALA A 17 7.29 -4.87 -15.08
C ALA A 17 6.52 -3.62 -14.64
N VAL A 18 6.13 -2.77 -15.60
CA VAL A 18 5.29 -1.58 -15.33
C VAL A 18 3.87 -1.97 -14.94
N LEU A 19 3.30 -3.00 -15.57
CA LEU A 19 1.93 -3.47 -15.25
C LEU A 19 1.84 -4.18 -13.88
N CYS A 20 2.94 -4.78 -13.41
CA CYS A 20 2.96 -5.50 -12.13
C CYS A 20 3.38 -4.64 -10.93
N SER A 21 3.70 -3.36 -11.09
CA SER A 21 3.95 -2.45 -9.95
C SER A 21 2.66 -2.04 -9.20
N GLY A 22 1.67 -2.93 -9.17
CA GLY A 22 0.39 -2.75 -8.52
C GLY A 22 0.56 -2.39 -7.05
N GLN A 23 -0.22 -1.42 -6.62
CA GLN A 23 -0.09 -0.78 -5.33
C GLN A 23 -1.11 -1.42 -4.37
N PHE A 24 -0.66 -1.81 -3.18
CA PHE A 24 -1.38 -2.68 -2.23
C PHE A 24 -2.63 -2.07 -1.56
N TRP A 25 -3.07 -0.89 -2.00
CA TRP A 25 -4.04 -0.05 -1.31
C TRP A 25 -5.51 -0.44 -1.53
N GLU A 26 -5.81 -1.34 -2.47
CA GLU A 26 -7.17 -1.83 -2.76
C GLU A 26 -7.59 -3.05 -1.93
N VAL A 27 -6.71 -3.58 -1.08
CA VAL A 27 -7.06 -4.72 -0.23
C VAL A 27 -7.99 -4.23 0.89
N GLU A 28 -9.24 -4.71 0.89
CA GLU A 28 -10.18 -4.52 1.98
C GLU A 28 -10.04 -5.65 3.02
N GLY A 29 -10.35 -5.35 4.29
CA GLY A 29 -10.42 -6.36 5.35
C GLY A 29 -10.16 -5.80 6.74
N GLN A 30 -10.53 -6.59 7.75
CA GLN A 30 -10.22 -6.30 9.15
C GLN A 30 -8.88 -6.94 9.51
N TYR A 31 -7.96 -6.16 10.07
CA TYR A 31 -6.60 -6.57 10.42
C TYR A 31 -6.30 -6.05 11.81
N CYS A 32 -6.10 -4.74 11.97
CA CYS A 32 -5.77 -4.13 13.25
C CYS A 32 -6.85 -4.40 14.30
N SER A 33 -8.12 -4.31 13.90
CA SER A 33 -9.26 -4.53 14.77
C SER A 33 -9.38 -5.98 15.26
N LEU A 34 -8.94 -6.96 14.46
CA LEU A 34 -8.98 -8.38 14.83
C LEU A 34 -7.87 -8.75 15.81
N TYR A 35 -6.64 -8.28 15.57
CA TYR A 35 -5.47 -8.67 16.36
C TYR A 35 -5.24 -7.76 17.57
N TRP A 36 -5.62 -6.48 17.48
CA TRP A 36 -5.37 -5.45 18.50
C TRP A 36 -6.62 -4.64 18.79
N SER A 37 -7.71 -5.32 19.15
CA SER A 37 -9.03 -4.72 19.40
C SER A 37 -9.04 -3.61 20.46
N SER A 38 -8.08 -3.60 21.38
CA SER A 38 -7.94 -2.55 22.41
C SER A 38 -7.02 -1.38 22.02
N GLY A 39 -6.49 -1.39 20.79
CA GLY A 39 -5.61 -0.32 20.28
C GLY A 39 -4.17 -0.37 20.78
N GLN A 40 -3.75 -1.50 21.38
CA GLN A 40 -2.39 -1.70 21.90
C GLN A 40 -1.29 -1.36 20.88
N CYS A 41 -1.55 -1.65 19.61
CA CYS A 41 -0.60 -1.42 18.53
C CYS A 41 -0.79 -0.09 17.81
N CYS A 42 -1.75 0.77 18.18
CA CYS A 42 -2.06 1.96 17.40
C CYS A 42 -1.09 3.13 17.62
N SER A 43 -0.32 3.12 18.70
CA SER A 43 0.53 4.24 19.12
C SER A 43 2.01 3.93 18.93
N ASP A 44 2.79 4.99 18.73
CA ASP A 44 4.24 4.94 18.56
C ASP A 44 4.67 4.04 17.39
N ARG A 45 5.96 3.75 17.29
CA ARG A 45 6.50 2.75 16.37
C ARG A 45 6.73 1.48 17.16
N ASP A 46 6.15 0.38 16.69
CA ASP A 46 6.38 -0.93 17.26
C ASP A 46 6.53 -1.97 16.13
N ASP A 47 7.75 -2.46 15.93
CA ASP A 47 8.07 -3.39 14.85
C ASP A 47 7.41 -4.77 15.07
N GLU A 48 6.84 -5.05 16.24
CA GLU A 48 6.04 -6.25 16.52
C GLU A 48 4.57 -6.11 16.07
N CYS A 49 4.10 -4.88 15.79
CA CYS A 49 2.74 -4.58 15.32
C CYS A 49 2.54 -4.84 13.83
N VAL A 50 3.07 -5.97 13.36
CA VAL A 50 3.11 -6.39 11.96
C VAL A 50 2.14 -7.54 11.69
N LEU A 51 1.40 -7.47 10.57
CA LEU A 51 0.49 -8.53 10.12
C LEU A 51 0.81 -8.97 8.69
N PRO A 52 0.63 -10.26 8.36
CA PRO A 52 0.74 -10.72 6.98
C PRO A 52 -0.41 -10.16 6.14
N ILE A 53 -0.10 -9.66 4.95
CA ILE A 53 -1.06 -9.24 3.93
C ILE A 53 -0.59 -9.72 2.55
N MET A 54 -1.37 -10.59 1.92
CA MET A 54 -0.99 -11.26 0.66
C MET A 54 0.40 -11.93 0.80
N ASP A 55 1.39 -11.50 0.00
CA ASP A 55 2.78 -11.99 0.01
C ASP A 55 3.75 -11.03 0.73
N THR A 56 3.24 -10.05 1.48
CA THR A 56 4.03 -9.06 2.22
C THR A 56 3.46 -8.84 3.63
N PHE A 57 3.85 -7.75 4.29
CA PHE A 57 3.40 -7.35 5.61
C PHE A 57 2.80 -5.93 5.61
N CYS A 58 1.86 -5.70 6.52
CA CYS A 58 1.36 -4.39 6.88
C CYS A 58 1.53 -4.13 8.37
N TYR A 59 1.44 -2.86 8.77
CA TYR A 59 1.62 -2.41 10.15
C TYR A 59 0.36 -1.73 10.67
N CYS A 60 0.11 -1.86 11.98
CA CYS A 60 -1.00 -1.21 12.67
C CYS A 60 -0.57 -0.07 13.60
N ASP A 61 0.72 0.22 13.63
CA ASP A 61 1.29 1.31 14.41
C ASP A 61 1.23 2.65 13.67
N SER A 62 1.25 3.74 14.45
CA SER A 62 1.14 5.10 13.91
C SER A 62 2.28 5.48 12.96
N PHE A 63 3.42 4.77 13.03
CA PHE A 63 4.55 5.00 12.15
C PHE A 63 4.29 4.50 10.73
N CYS A 64 3.37 3.56 10.52
CA CYS A 64 2.93 3.13 9.19
C CYS A 64 2.37 4.31 8.37
N ALA A 65 1.71 5.27 9.03
CA ALA A 65 1.03 6.40 8.40
C ALA A 65 1.99 7.52 7.96
N ARG A 66 3.29 7.24 7.92
CA ARG A 66 4.30 8.16 7.38
C ARG A 66 4.24 8.19 5.85
N ARG A 67 4.50 9.37 5.28
CA ARG A 67 4.50 9.63 3.82
C ARG A 67 3.12 9.35 3.22
N ASP A 68 2.97 8.16 2.66
CA ASP A 68 1.88 7.74 1.79
C ASP A 68 0.93 6.78 2.51
N GLY A 69 1.34 6.22 3.67
CA GLY A 69 0.56 5.21 4.39
C GLY A 69 0.48 3.85 3.66
N ASP A 70 1.34 3.62 2.65
CA ASP A 70 1.34 2.40 1.84
C ASP A 70 1.62 1.13 2.68
N ASP A 71 2.28 1.28 3.83
CA ASP A 71 2.63 0.17 4.75
C ASP A 71 1.53 -0.14 5.79
N CYS A 72 0.51 0.71 5.91
CA CYS A 72 -0.54 0.53 6.92
C CYS A 72 -1.53 -0.56 6.52
N CYS A 73 -2.00 -1.32 7.52
CA CYS A 73 -3.07 -2.28 7.30
C CYS A 73 -4.39 -1.58 6.87
N PRO A 74 -5.25 -2.26 6.09
CA PRO A 74 -6.45 -1.68 5.51
C PRO A 74 -7.39 -0.95 6.47
N ASP A 75 -7.57 -1.46 7.69
CA ASP A 75 -8.45 -0.90 8.71
C ASP A 75 -7.73 0.01 9.72
N PHE A 76 -6.45 0.34 9.52
CA PHE A 76 -5.68 1.19 10.45
C PHE A 76 -6.36 2.54 10.72
N TRP A 77 -6.79 3.26 9.69
CA TRP A 77 -7.40 4.58 9.87
C TRP A 77 -8.69 4.51 10.67
N GLU A 78 -9.55 3.54 10.35
CA GLU A 78 -10.84 3.41 11.03
C GLU A 78 -10.65 2.92 12.47
N HIS A 79 -9.79 1.92 12.67
CA HIS A 79 -9.57 1.29 13.98
C HIS A 79 -8.73 2.16 14.92
N CYS A 80 -7.60 2.69 14.45
CA CYS A 80 -6.65 3.41 15.27
C CYS A 80 -6.86 4.92 15.31
N LEU A 81 -7.40 5.53 14.23
CA LEU A 81 -7.63 6.98 14.17
C LEU A 81 -9.11 7.35 14.28
N GLY A 82 -10.04 6.40 14.09
CA GLY A 82 -11.47 6.69 14.01
C GLY A 82 -11.85 7.50 12.77
N GLU A 83 -10.99 7.49 11.74
CA GLU A 83 -11.17 8.23 10.50
C GLU A 83 -11.31 7.29 9.31
N PRO A 84 -12.14 7.61 8.30
CA PRO A 84 -12.14 6.83 7.07
C PRO A 84 -10.82 7.03 6.32
N LYS A 85 -10.25 5.95 5.78
CA LYS A 85 -9.14 6.04 4.82
C LYS A 85 -9.59 6.90 3.63
N ARG A 86 -8.99 8.08 3.45
CA ARG A 86 -9.31 8.93 2.29
C ARG A 86 -8.77 8.29 1.03
N ARG A 87 -9.66 7.71 0.21
CA ARG A 87 -9.35 7.41 -1.18
C ARG A 87 -9.28 8.72 -1.97
N PRO A 88 -8.25 8.94 -2.81
CA PRO A 88 -8.22 10.12 -3.67
C PRO A 88 -9.34 10.08 -4.69
N GLU A 89 -10.07 11.18 -4.79
CA GLU A 89 -11.19 11.32 -5.73
C GLU A 89 -10.69 11.45 -7.18
N SER A 90 -9.46 11.95 -7.38
CA SER A 90 -8.88 12.21 -8.72
C SER A 90 -7.39 11.90 -8.78
N ASP A 91 -6.83 11.80 -9.99
CA ASP A 91 -5.39 11.57 -10.18
C ASP A 91 -4.54 12.72 -9.65
N LEU A 92 -5.06 13.96 -9.74
CA LEU A 92 -4.42 15.14 -9.18
C LEU A 92 -4.39 15.11 -7.64
N ASP A 93 -5.49 14.67 -7.04
CA ASP A 93 -5.58 14.49 -5.59
C ASP A 93 -4.64 13.37 -5.13
N TYR A 94 -4.56 12.31 -5.91
CA TYR A 94 -3.64 11.21 -5.70
C TYR A 94 -2.17 11.66 -5.72
N VAL A 95 -1.74 12.36 -6.77
CA VAL A 95 -0.35 12.87 -6.85
C VAL A 95 -0.05 13.85 -5.71
N ARG A 96 -1.04 14.66 -5.31
CA ARG A 96 -0.89 15.56 -4.16
C ARG A 96 -0.71 14.80 -2.84
N HIS A 97 -1.44 13.71 -2.64
CA HIS A 97 -1.41 12.94 -1.40
C HIS A 97 -0.21 11.99 -1.33
N TYR A 98 0.09 11.30 -2.43
CA TYR A 98 1.07 10.22 -2.53
C TYR A 98 2.40 10.64 -3.19
N GLY A 99 2.52 11.88 -3.66
CA GLY A 99 3.73 12.38 -4.32
C GLY A 99 4.10 11.67 -5.63
N ARG A 100 3.23 10.80 -6.17
CA ARG A 100 3.45 9.98 -7.37
C ARG A 100 2.17 9.73 -8.17
N PRO A 101 2.23 9.43 -9.48
CA PRO A 101 1.06 9.06 -10.27
C PRO A 101 0.47 7.71 -9.85
N ARG A 102 -0.83 7.51 -10.10
CA ARG A 102 -1.44 6.16 -10.11
C ARG A 102 -0.81 5.37 -11.27
N GLY A 103 -0.36 4.15 -10.97
CA GLY A 103 0.24 3.23 -11.95
C GLY A 103 -0.76 2.73 -12.97
#